data_AF-A0A1B0BLC2-F1
#
_entry.id   AF-A0A1B0BLC2-F1
#
_cell.length_a   1.000
_cell.length_b   1.000
_cell.length_c   1.000
_cell.angle_alpha   90.00
_cell.angle_beta   90.00
_cell.angle_gamma   90.00
#
_symmetry.space_group_name_H-M   'P 1'
#
loop_
_entity.id
_entity.type
_entity.pdbx_description
1 polymer ?
#
loop_
_entity_poly.entity_id
_entity_poly.type
_entity_poly.pdbx_seq_one_letter_code
_entity_poly.pdbx_strand_id
1 'polypeptide(L)'
;MIFNCYLANFLKQELLKEDASGTIVFVKTKRSADFLASLLSETDYPTTSIHGDRFQWQRKTALADFKAGRMKALIATSVATPGLDAKIIRHVVNYDMPSSINEYVRRIGRVGNNGKASSFLNECN
;
A
#
# COMPACT_ATOMS: atom_id res chain seq x y z
N MET A 1 8.15 11.82 15.18
CA MET A 1 6.76 11.37 15.38
C MET A 1 5.74 12.24 14.64
N ILE A 2 5.79 13.58 14.76
CA ILE A 2 4.78 14.49 14.16
C ILE A 2 4.67 14.36 12.63
N PHE A 3 5.78 14.24 11.90
CA PHE A 3 5.79 14.13 10.44
C PHE A 3 5.07 12.90 9.88
N ASN A 4 5.17 11.76 10.57
CA ASN A 4 4.57 10.51 10.11
C ASN A 4 3.04 10.54 10.26
N CYS A 5 2.53 11.27 11.25
CA CYS A 5 1.08 11.49 11.40
C CYS A 5 0.52 12.40 10.30
N TYR A 6 1.24 13.44 9.88
CA TYR A 6 0.81 14.31 8.78
C TYR A 6 0.69 13.55 7.46
N LEU A 7 1.73 12.79 7.11
CA LEU A 7 1.76 12.04 5.86
C LEU A 7 0.72 10.91 5.86
N ALA A 8 0.49 10.25 7.01
CA ALA A 8 -0.59 9.29 7.17
C ALA A 8 -1.98 9.91 7.02
N ASN A 9 -2.20 11.12 7.58
CA ASN A 9 -3.46 11.85 7.42
C ASN A 9 -3.70 12.28 5.97
N PHE A 10 -2.65 12.72 5.26
CA PHE A 10 -2.77 13.05 3.85
C PHE A 10 -3.08 11.79 3.02
N LEU A 11 -2.37 10.68 3.26
CA LEU A 11 -2.66 9.40 2.62
C LEU A 11 -4.13 9.02 2.83
N LYS A 12 -4.64 9.13 4.06
CA LYS A 12 -6.05 8.87 4.36
C LYS A 12 -6.99 9.75 3.53
N GLN A 13 -6.74 11.06 3.46
CA GLN A 13 -7.56 11.96 2.65
C GLN A 13 -7.54 11.60 1.16
N GLU A 14 -6.38 11.19 0.64
CA GLU A 14 -6.24 10.73 -0.74
C GLU A 14 -7.06 9.45 -0.99
N LEU A 15 -6.96 8.47 -0.09
CA LEU A 15 -7.68 7.20 -0.19
C LEU A 15 -9.21 7.37 -0.08
N LEU A 16 -9.67 8.34 0.72
CA LEU A 16 -11.10 8.62 0.94
C LEU A 16 -11.76 9.38 -0.23
N LYS A 17 -11.02 10.19 -0.98
CA LYS A 17 -11.59 11.01 -2.06
C LYS A 17 -12.09 10.21 -3.26
N GLU A 18 -11.52 9.03 -3.50
CA GLU A 18 -11.75 8.28 -4.75
C GLU A 18 -12.42 6.90 -4.54
N ASP A 19 -12.89 6.57 -3.32
CA ASP A 19 -13.22 5.20 -2.91
C ASP A 19 -12.17 4.22 -3.46
N ALA A 20 -10.90 4.50 -3.13
CA ALA A 20 -9.71 3.91 -3.73
C ALA A 20 -9.49 2.45 -3.30
N SER A 21 -10.51 1.62 -3.53
CA SER A 21 -10.48 0.18 -3.35
C SER A 21 -9.53 -0.44 -4.38
N GLY A 22 -8.73 -1.40 -3.93
CA GLY A 22 -7.67 -1.96 -4.77
C GLY A 22 -6.40 -1.10 -4.78
N THR A 23 -6.12 -0.40 -3.67
CA THR A 23 -4.88 0.39 -3.52
C THR A 23 -3.76 -0.43 -2.90
N ILE A 24 -2.55 -0.32 -3.46
CA ILE A 24 -1.34 -0.80 -2.79
C ILE A 24 -0.48 0.38 -2.36
N VAL A 25 -0.11 0.40 -1.09
CA VAL A 25 0.77 1.42 -0.52
C VAL A 25 2.12 0.80 -0.21
N PHE A 26 3.17 1.27 -0.87
CA PHE A 26 4.54 0.83 -0.62
C PHE A 26 5.23 1.70 0.42
N VAL A 27 5.80 1.05 1.43
CA VAL A 27 6.52 1.67 2.55
C VAL A 27 7.90 1.03 2.70
N LYS A 28 8.84 1.70 3.36
CA LYS A 28 10.22 1.23 3.51
C LYS A 28 10.37 0.17 4.59
N THR A 29 9.63 0.29 5.69
CA THR A 29 9.82 -0.55 6.88
C THR A 29 8.57 -1.35 7.24
N LYS A 30 8.81 -2.53 7.82
CA LYS A 30 7.76 -3.43 8.30
C LYS A 30 6.91 -2.79 9.40
N ARG A 31 7.57 -2.04 10.29
CA ARG A 31 6.92 -1.25 11.34
C ARG A 31 5.99 -0.18 10.76
N SER A 32 6.42 0.53 9.72
CA SER A 32 5.55 1.50 9.03
C SER A 32 4.34 0.82 8.41
N ALA A 33 4.52 -0.38 7.83
CA ALA A 33 3.42 -1.14 7.21
C ALA A 33 2.34 -1.50 8.24
N ASP A 34 2.75 -2.03 9.39
CA ASP A 34 1.82 -2.39 10.46
C ASP A 34 1.16 -1.17 11.09
N PHE A 35 1.93 -0.11 11.35
CA PHE A 35 1.42 1.14 11.91
C PHE A 35 0.35 1.77 11.01
N LEU A 36 0.64 1.94 9.72
CA LEU A 36 -0.30 2.54 8.78
C LEU A 36 -1.55 1.67 8.59
N ALA A 37 -1.41 0.34 8.55
CA ALA A 37 -2.56 -0.55 8.46
C ALA A 37 -3.47 -0.47 9.70
N SER A 38 -2.90 -0.40 10.91
CA SER A 38 -3.68 -0.20 12.13
C SER A 38 -4.40 1.14 12.09
N LEU A 39 -3.65 2.21 11.84
CA LEU A 39 -4.16 3.58 11.85
C LEU A 39 -5.31 3.79 10.84
N LEU A 40 -5.17 3.26 9.62
CA LEU A 40 -6.21 3.39 8.60
C LEU A 40 -7.44 2.56 8.96
N SER A 41 -7.24 1.33 9.47
CA SER A 41 -8.35 0.44 9.86
C SER A 41 -9.13 0.95 11.07
N GLU A 42 -8.47 1.61 12.03
CA GLU A 42 -9.12 2.32 13.14
C GLU A 42 -10.00 3.49 12.69
N THR A 43 -9.87 3.91 11.42
CA THR A 43 -10.60 5.03 10.85
C THR A 43 -11.60 4.63 9.77
N ASP A 44 -12.17 3.43 9.89
CA ASP A 44 -13.17 2.86 8.97
C ASP A 44 -12.68 2.67 7.51
N TYR A 45 -11.37 2.68 7.29
CA TYR A 45 -10.78 2.31 6.01
C TYR A 45 -10.09 0.95 6.16
N PRO A 46 -10.77 -0.17 5.85
CA PRO A 46 -10.24 -1.50 6.16
C PRO A 46 -8.98 -1.75 5.34
N THR A 47 -7.87 -1.99 6.02
CA THR A 47 -6.57 -2.22 5.40
C THR A 47 -5.84 -3.38 6.05
N THR A 48 -4.87 -3.93 5.34
CA THR A 48 -4.02 -5.00 5.84
C THR A 48 -2.57 -4.78 5.40
N SER A 49 -1.62 -5.43 6.07
CA SER A 49 -0.19 -5.29 5.79
C SER A 49 0.45 -6.59 5.30
N ILE A 50 1.45 -6.48 4.41
CA ILE A 50 2.30 -7.59 3.97
C ILE A 50 3.77 -7.20 4.03
N HIS A 51 4.54 -7.98 4.76
CA HIS A 51 5.99 -7.84 4.87
C HIS A 51 6.63 -9.17 5.26
N GLY A 52 7.97 -9.22 5.25
CA GLY A 52 8.73 -10.46 5.46
C GLY A 52 8.58 -11.13 6.83
N ASP A 53 8.12 -10.40 7.86
CA ASP A 53 7.90 -10.96 9.20
C ASP A 53 6.51 -11.57 9.38
N ARG A 54 5.63 -11.42 8.39
CA ARG A 54 4.33 -12.10 8.40
C ARG A 54 4.51 -13.56 8.00
N PHE A 55 3.86 -14.45 8.76
CA PHE A 55 3.81 -15.86 8.41
C PHE A 55 3.17 -16.04 7.02
N GLN A 56 3.56 -17.12 6.32
CA GLN A 56 3.04 -17.40 4.97
C GLN A 56 1.51 -17.45 4.93
N TRP A 57 0.87 -18.05 5.94
CA TRP A 57 -0.59 -18.12 6.02
C TRP A 57 -1.22 -16.73 6.19
N GLN A 58 -0.63 -15.85 7.01
CA GLN A 58 -1.11 -14.47 7.18
C GLN A 58 -1.02 -13.69 5.86
N ARG A 59 0.07 -13.85 5.11
CA ARG A 59 0.22 -13.24 3.78
C ARG A 59 -0.84 -13.72 2.81
N LYS A 60 -1.15 -15.02 2.82
CA LYS A 60 -2.21 -15.59 1.97
C LYS A 60 -3.58 -15.02 2.34
N THR A 61 -3.91 -14.95 3.63
CA THR A 61 -5.17 -14.36 4.12
C THR A 61 -5.29 -12.89 3.72
N ALA A 62 -4.26 -12.09 3.99
CA ALA A 62 -4.23 -10.66 3.64
C ALA A 62 -4.43 -10.44 2.13
N LEU A 63 -3.78 -11.23 1.28
CA LEU A 63 -4.00 -11.18 -0.17
C LEU A 63 -5.41 -11.61 -0.57
N ALA A 64 -5.95 -12.65 0.06
CA ALA A 64 -7.30 -13.11 -0.24
C ALA A 64 -8.35 -12.06 0.14
N ASP A 65 -8.20 -11.42 1.30
CA ASP A 65 -9.09 -10.35 1.76
C ASP A 65 -9.02 -9.12 0.86
N PHE A 66 -7.81 -8.73 0.44
CA PHE A 66 -7.61 -7.63 -0.51
C PHE A 66 -8.25 -7.94 -1.87
N LYS A 67 -8.02 -9.14 -2.42
CA LYS A 67 -8.62 -9.57 -3.70
C LYS A 67 -10.14 -9.65 -3.65
N ALA A 68 -10.70 -10.03 -2.50
CA ALA A 68 -12.14 -10.08 -2.28
C ALA A 68 -12.76 -8.70 -2.03
N GLY A 69 -11.97 -7.62 -1.95
CA GLY A 69 -12.43 -6.27 -1.62
C GLY A 69 -12.79 -6.06 -0.15
N ARG A 70 -12.52 -7.04 0.73
CA ARG A 70 -12.72 -6.89 2.19
C ARG A 70 -11.75 -5.87 2.79
N MET A 71 -10.55 -5.80 2.23
CA MET A 71 -9.55 -4.77 2.55
C MET A 71 -9.41 -3.85 1.35
N LYS A 72 -9.67 -2.55 1.54
CA LYS A 72 -9.62 -1.55 0.46
C LYS A 72 -8.19 -1.24 0.04
N ALA A 73 -7.24 -1.27 0.98
CA ALA A 73 -5.83 -1.09 0.69
C ALA A 73 -4.92 -2.14 1.34
N LEU A 74 -3.81 -2.41 0.65
CA LEU A 74 -2.76 -3.31 1.07
C LEU A 74 -1.45 -2.52 1.28
N ILE A 75 -0.97 -2.46 2.51
CA ILE A 75 0.28 -1.77 2.85
C ILE A 75 1.45 -2.77 2.80
N ALA A 76 2.49 -2.48 2.03
CA ALA A 76 3.54 -3.47 1.79
C ALA A 76 4.95 -2.88 1.76
N THR A 77 5.92 -3.63 2.30
CA THR A 77 7.35 -3.29 2.13
C THR A 77 7.90 -3.76 0.78
N SER A 78 7.32 -4.84 0.28
CA SER A 78 7.61 -5.42 -1.03
C SER A 78 6.45 -6.32 -1.40
N VAL A 79 6.08 -6.30 -2.67
CA VAL A 79 5.05 -7.20 -3.20
C VAL A 79 5.67 -7.95 -4.37
N ALA A 80 6.42 -9.00 -4.03
CA ALA A 80 6.88 -10.00 -4.98
C ALA A 80 6.05 -11.28 -4.83
N THR A 81 4.72 -11.15 -4.73
CA THR A 81 3.85 -12.33 -4.67
C THR A 81 3.31 -12.62 -6.07
N PRO A 82 3.69 -13.75 -6.68
CA PRO A 82 3.01 -14.25 -7.87
C PRO A 82 1.50 -14.30 -7.63
N GLY A 83 0.71 -13.80 -8.59
CA GLY A 83 -0.75 -13.90 -8.55
C GLY A 83 -1.49 -12.69 -7.94
N LEU A 84 -0.84 -11.57 -7.63
CA LEU A 84 -1.55 -10.29 -7.49
C LEU A 84 -1.74 -9.68 -8.88
N ASP A 85 -2.94 -9.85 -9.43
CA ASP A 85 -3.31 -9.44 -10.79
C ASP A 85 -3.42 -7.91 -10.87
N ALA A 86 -2.85 -7.33 -11.92
CA ALA A 86 -2.94 -5.90 -12.21
C ALA A 86 -4.39 -5.42 -12.35
N LYS A 87 -5.33 -6.30 -12.74
CA LYS A 87 -6.76 -5.96 -12.84
C LYS A 87 -7.41 -5.58 -11.51
N ILE A 88 -6.85 -6.04 -10.39
CA ILE A 88 -7.36 -5.76 -9.04
C ILE A 88 -6.78 -4.44 -8.52
N ILE A 89 -5.57 -4.09 -8.96
CA ILE A 89 -4.83 -2.94 -8.46
C ILE A 89 -5.24 -1.71 -9.27
N ARG A 90 -5.99 -0.80 -8.65
CA ARG A 90 -6.44 0.44 -9.29
C ARG A 90 -5.52 1.61 -9.00
N HIS A 91 -4.80 1.55 -7.88
CA HIS A 91 -3.92 2.62 -7.43
C HIS A 91 -2.67 2.05 -6.78
N VAL A 92 -1.51 2.57 -7.16
CA VAL A 92 -0.26 2.36 -6.45
C VAL A 92 0.17 3.67 -5.80
N VAL A 93 0.50 3.59 -4.53
CA VAL A 93 1.04 4.70 -3.75
C VAL A 93 2.43 4.35 -3.30
N ASN A 94 3.43 5.12 -3.71
CA ASN A 94 4.75 5.10 -3.06
C ASN A 94 4.72 6.06 -1.88
N TYR A 95 4.43 5.54 -0.69
CA TYR A 95 4.51 6.33 0.55
C TYR A 95 5.96 6.63 0.90
N ASP A 96 6.82 5.62 0.74
CA ASP A 96 8.27 5.79 0.73
C ASP A 96 8.80 5.53 -0.68
N MET A 97 9.59 6.48 -1.19
CA MET A 97 10.20 6.34 -2.50
C MET A 97 11.14 5.13 -2.54
N PRO A 98 11.11 4.33 -3.62
CA PRO A 98 12.05 3.24 -3.79
C PRO A 98 13.47 3.78 -4.00
N SER A 99 14.48 3.00 -3.59
CA SER A 99 15.89 3.38 -3.73
C SER A 99 16.42 3.25 -5.17
N SER A 100 15.63 2.71 -6.09
CA SER A 100 16.01 2.57 -7.50
C SER A 100 14.84 2.79 -8.45
N ILE A 101 15.17 3.30 -9.63
CA ILE A 101 14.22 3.50 -10.73
C ILE A 101 13.60 2.15 -11.16
N ASN A 102 14.37 1.06 -11.18
CA ASN A 102 13.87 -0.26 -11.54
C ASN A 102 12.81 -0.77 -10.57
N GLU A 103 12.92 -0.46 -9.28
CA GLU A 103 11.87 -0.77 -8.32
C GLU A 103 10.66 0.14 -8.51
N TYR A 104 10.86 1.44 -8.76
CA TYR A 104 9.79 2.37 -9.07
C TYR A 104 8.94 1.88 -10.25
N VAL A 105 9.57 1.58 -11.39
CA VAL A 105 8.89 1.09 -12.60
C VAL A 105 8.13 -0.20 -12.32
N ARG A 106 8.72 -1.14 -11.56
CA ARG A 106 8.05 -2.40 -11.19
C ARG A 106 6.84 -2.19 -10.27
N ARG A 107 6.86 -1.18 -9.40
CA ARG A 107 5.74 -0.84 -8.50
C ARG A 107 4.60 -0.22 -9.30
N ILE A 108 4.87 0.83 -10.07
CA ILE A 108 3.82 1.53 -10.84
C ILE A 108 3.26 0.65 -11.97
N GLY A 109 4.06 -0.24 -12.55
CA GLY A 109 3.60 -1.19 -13.57
C GLY A 109 2.54 -2.17 -13.07
N ARG A 110 2.27 -2.23 -11.77
CA ARG A 110 1.21 -3.06 -11.18
C ARG A 110 -0.20 -2.57 -11.47
N VAL A 111 -0.38 -1.30 -11.80
CA VAL A 111 -1.71 -0.71 -12.02
C VAL A 111 -2.22 -0.92 -13.44
N GLY A 112 -1.37 -1.43 -14.34
CA GLY A 112 -1.66 -1.50 -15.77
C GLY A 112 -1.82 -0.11 -16.41
N ASN A 113 -2.49 -0.06 -17.56
CA ASN A 113 -2.56 1.17 -18.37
C ASN A 113 -3.62 2.18 -17.90
N ASN A 114 -4.58 1.76 -17.07
CA ASN A 114 -5.72 2.60 -16.66
C ASN A 114 -5.73 2.90 -15.15
N GLY A 115 -4.67 2.53 -14.42
CA GLY A 115 -4.59 2.75 -13.00
C GLY A 115 -3.80 4.01 -12.63
N LYS A 116 -3.99 4.46 -11.39
CA LYS A 116 -3.35 5.67 -10.86
C LYS A 116 -2.04 5.32 -10.16
N ALA A 117 -1.05 6.19 -10.23
CA ALA A 117 0.16 6.09 -9.43
C ALA A 117 0.44 7.42 -8.73
N SER A 118 0.50 7.41 -7.39
CA SER A 118 0.85 8.57 -6.57
C SER A 118 2.17 8.31 -5.84
N SER A 119 2.99 9.33 -5.65
CA SER A 119 4.25 9.20 -4.91
C SER A 119 4.40 10.36 -3.95
N PHE A 120 4.79 10.04 -2.71
CA PHE A 120 5.05 11.02 -1.66
C PHE A 120 6.54 11.33 -1.62
N LEU A 121 6.86 12.61 -1.69
CA LEU A 121 8.21 13.14 -1.55
C LEU A 121 8.31 13.87 -0.21
N ASN A 122 9.38 13.61 0.53
CA ASN A 122 9.75 14.35 1.73
C ASN A 122 11.25 14.65 1.66
N GLU A 123 11.73 15.56 2.52
CA GLU A 123 13.16 15.95 2.54
C GLU A 123 14.13 14.79 2.87
N CYS A 124 13.60 13.66 3.34
CA CYS A 124 14.37 12.49 3.76
C CYS A 124 14.40 11.35 2.72
N ASN A 125 13.75 11.51 1.57
CA ASN A 125 13.58 10.50 0.53
C ASN A 125 14.10 10.99 -0.83
#